data_AF-A0A8I6SRT0-F1
#
_entry.id   AF-A0A8I6SRT0-F1
#
_cell.length_a   1.000
_cell.length_b   1.000
_cell.length_c   1.000
_cell.angle_alpha   90.00
_cell.angle_beta   90.00
_cell.angle_gamma   90.00
#
_symmetry.space_group_name_H-M   'P 1'
#
loop_
_entity.id
_entity.type
_entity.pdbx_description
1 polymer ?
#
loop_
_entity_poly.entity_id
_entity_poly.type
_entity_poly.pdbx_seq_one_letter_code
_entity_poly.pdbx_strand_id
1 'polypeptide(L)'
;MAATEWITAFDKRPSERTCRDVDLICGRLRRIDSLARIPQSLLNNLAHLAFYEDLEKGVTLFRQGEIGTSWYVILTGSVEVKVNQEK
;
A
#
# COMPACT_ATOMS: atom_id res chain seq x y z
N MET A 1 -17.43 13.03 -8.53
CA MET A 1 -16.32 14.00 -8.69
C MET A 1 -15.18 13.54 -7.79
N ALA A 2 -14.01 13.28 -8.38
CA ALA A 2 -12.82 12.67 -7.75
C ALA A 2 -13.00 11.23 -7.25
N ALA A 3 -13.27 10.27 -8.16
CA ALA A 3 -12.63 8.97 -7.96
C ALA A 3 -11.12 9.26 -7.99
N THR A 4 -10.52 9.12 -6.82
CA THR A 4 -9.41 9.95 -6.36
C THR A 4 -8.17 9.85 -7.24
N GLU A 5 -7.69 10.95 -7.80
CA GLU A 5 -6.53 11.00 -8.73
C GLU A 5 -5.28 10.26 -8.23
N TRP A 6 -5.12 10.15 -6.90
CA TRP A 6 -4.04 9.36 -6.30
C TRP A 6 -4.15 7.87 -6.60
N ILE A 7 -5.36 7.29 -6.71
CA ILE A 7 -5.56 5.87 -7.05
C ILE A 7 -5.11 5.64 -8.49
N THR A 8 -5.54 6.49 -9.43
CA THR A 8 -5.09 6.40 -10.82
C THR A 8 -3.60 6.62 -10.98
N ALA A 9 -2.99 7.45 -10.12
CA ALA A 9 -1.55 7.62 -10.06
C ALA A 9 -0.85 6.36 -9.51
N PHE A 10 -1.44 5.70 -8.51
CA PHE A 10 -0.86 4.53 -7.86
C PHE A 10 -0.99 3.25 -8.71
N ASP A 11 -2.02 3.16 -9.54
CA ASP A 11 -2.26 2.05 -10.46
C ASP A 11 -1.25 2.00 -11.63
N LYS A 12 -0.58 3.13 -11.92
CA LYS A 12 0.55 3.16 -12.87
C LYS A 12 1.71 2.32 -12.35
N ARG A 13 2.46 1.72 -13.27
CA ARG A 13 3.72 1.03 -12.93
C ARG A 13 4.70 2.02 -12.30
N PRO A 14 5.53 1.59 -11.33
CA PRO A 14 6.57 2.45 -10.73
C PRO A 14 7.40 3.25 -11.75
N SER A 15 7.79 2.61 -12.86
CA SER A 15 8.57 3.23 -13.94
C SER A 15 7.83 4.30 -14.74
N GLU A 16 6.50 4.35 -14.66
CA GLU A 16 5.62 5.24 -15.42
C GLU A 16 5.08 6.40 -14.59
N ARG A 17 5.38 6.42 -13.28
CA ARG A 17 4.93 7.49 -12.37
C ARG A 17 5.75 8.76 -12.57
N THR A 18 5.04 9.85 -12.83
CA THR A 18 5.63 11.19 -12.88
C THR A 18 5.83 11.77 -11.48
N CYS A 19 6.59 12.87 -11.34
CA CYS A 19 6.71 13.58 -10.06
C CYS A 19 5.35 13.98 -9.49
N ARG A 20 4.41 14.40 -10.34
CA ARG A 20 3.05 14.74 -9.94
C ARG A 20 2.29 13.54 -9.38
N ASP A 21 2.45 12.37 -9.99
CA ASP A 21 1.83 11.13 -9.50
C ASP A 21 2.35 10.78 -8.10
N VAL A 22 3.66 10.89 -7.90
CA VAL A 22 4.31 10.65 -6.60
C VAL A 22 3.79 11.63 -5.53
N ASP A 23 3.66 12.91 -5.86
CA ASP A 23 3.14 13.92 -4.93
C ASP A 23 1.68 13.63 -4.51
N LEU A 24 0.83 13.21 -5.46
CA LEU A 24 -0.55 12.82 -5.20
C LEU A 24 -0.62 11.60 -4.26
N ILE A 25 0.18 10.58 -4.52
CA ILE A 25 0.25 9.37 -3.70
C ILE A 25 0.76 9.72 -2.30
N CYS A 26 1.86 10.47 -2.18
CA CYS A 26 2.41 10.93 -0.91
C CYS A 26 1.37 11.71 -0.08
N GLY A 27 0.63 12.62 -0.73
CA GLY A 27 -0.43 13.38 -0.08
C GLY A 27 -1.52 12.49 0.53
N ARG A 28 -1.84 11.35 -0.12
CA ARG A 28 -2.75 10.35 0.45
C ARG A 28 -2.12 9.56 1.58
N LEU A 29 -0.89 9.05 1.39
CA LEU A 29 -0.20 8.20 2.37
C LEU A 29 0.07 8.95 3.68
N ARG A 30 0.34 10.27 3.63
CA ARG A 30 0.49 11.12 4.82
C ARG A 30 -0.73 11.13 5.75
N ARG A 31 -1.93 10.81 5.24
CA ARG A 31 -3.16 10.76 6.05
C ARG A 31 -3.29 9.47 6.87
N ILE A 32 -2.38 8.53 6.70
CA ILE A 32 -2.33 7.29 7.49
C ILE A 32 -1.37 7.53 8.64
N ASP A 33 -1.87 7.41 9.88
CA ASP A 33 -1.13 7.81 11.08
C ASP A 33 0.23 7.12 11.23
N SER A 34 0.33 5.84 10.82
CA SER A 34 1.59 5.08 10.84
C SER A 34 2.62 5.63 9.83
N LEU A 35 2.15 6.12 8.67
CA LEU A 35 3.01 6.68 7.63
C LEU A 35 3.27 8.18 7.84
N ALA A 36 2.41 8.88 8.58
CA ALA A 36 2.54 10.30 8.87
C ALA A 36 3.84 10.63 9.62
N ARG A 37 4.39 9.69 10.38
CA ARG A 37 5.64 9.86 11.16
C ARG A 37 6.91 9.57 10.37
N ILE A 38 6.79 9.03 9.15
CA ILE A 38 7.93 8.63 8.33
C ILE A 38 8.54 9.89 7.65
N PRO A 39 9.88 9.98 7.48
CA PRO A 39 10.51 11.07 6.75
C PRO A 39 9.98 11.20 5.31
N GLN A 40 9.90 12.44 4.79
CA GLN A 40 9.33 12.70 3.46
C GLN A 40 10.10 11.98 2.33
N SER A 41 11.42 11.90 2.44
CA SER A 41 12.26 11.18 1.47
C SER A 41 11.90 9.70 1.38
N LEU A 42 11.68 9.04 2.52
CA LEU A 42 11.26 7.65 2.57
C LEU A 42 9.83 7.48 2.07
N LEU A 43 8.93 8.42 2.39
CA LEU A 43 7.56 8.40 1.87
C LEU A 43 7.51 8.56 0.34
N ASN A 44 8.35 9.43 -0.23
CA ASN A 44 8.50 9.58 -1.68
C ASN A 44 9.01 8.28 -2.32
N ASN A 45 9.98 7.61 -1.71
CA ASN A 45 10.46 6.30 -2.19
C ASN A 45 9.34 5.25 -2.15
N LEU A 46 8.55 5.22 -1.07
CA LEU A 46 7.38 4.33 -0.98
C LEU A 46 6.35 4.66 -2.09
N ALA A 47 6.00 5.92 -2.28
CA ALA A 47 5.08 6.33 -3.34
C ALA A 47 5.60 6.01 -4.76
N HIS A 48 6.92 6.00 -4.95
CA HIS A 48 7.52 5.65 -6.24
C HIS A 48 7.54 4.13 -6.49
N LEU A 49 7.82 3.32 -5.46
CA LEU A 49 8.05 1.87 -5.61
C LEU A 49 6.86 0.98 -5.23
N ALA A 50 5.96 1.44 -4.37
CA ALA A 50 4.87 0.60 -3.86
C ALA A 50 3.80 0.34 -4.93
N PHE A 51 3.08 -0.76 -4.78
CA PHE A 51 1.97 -1.14 -5.64
C PHE A 51 0.65 -0.94 -4.90
N TYR A 52 -0.39 -0.54 -5.64
CA TYR A 52 -1.75 -0.50 -5.12
C TYR A 52 -2.44 -1.81 -5.48
N GLU A 53 -3.07 -2.46 -4.49
CA GLU A 53 -3.89 -3.64 -4.69
C GLU A 53 -5.27 -3.42 -4.08
N ASP A 54 -6.30 -3.64 -4.89
CA ASP A 54 -7.69 -3.68 -4.45
C ASP A 54 -8.15 -5.14 -4.39
N LEU A 55 -8.50 -5.60 -3.20
CA LEU A 55 -8.72 -7.02 -2.92
C LEU A 55 -10.15 -7.26 -2.45
N GLU A 56 -10.76 -8.30 -3.01
CA GLU A 56 -12.08 -8.75 -2.58
C GLU A 56 -12.05 -9.42 -1.20
N LYS A 57 -13.22 -9.45 -0.54
CA LYS A 57 -13.37 -10.13 0.74
C LYS A 57 -13.05 -11.62 0.61
N GLY A 58 -12.19 -12.13 1.49
CA GLY A 58 -11.83 -13.54 1.55
C GLY A 58 -10.53 -13.90 0.82
N VAL A 59 -9.90 -12.93 0.13
CA VAL A 59 -8.55 -13.12 -0.41
C VAL A 59 -7.54 -13.33 0.72
N THR A 60 -6.69 -14.33 0.57
CA THR A 60 -5.58 -14.61 1.48
C THR A 60 -4.29 -13.99 0.92
N LEU A 61 -3.68 -13.05 1.64
CA LEU A 61 -2.45 -12.37 1.22
C LEU A 61 -1.22 -13.30 1.23
N PHE A 62 -1.09 -14.10 2.28
CA PHE A 62 -0.03 -15.11 2.43
C PHE A 62 -0.45 -16.14 3.49
N ARG A 63 0.19 -17.30 3.48
CA ARG A 63 -0.06 -18.37 4.46
C ARG A 63 1.11 -18.56 5.42
N GLN A 64 0.79 -19.07 6.61
CA GLN A 64 1.81 -19.45 7.58
C GLN A 64 2.77 -20.49 6.98
N GLY A 65 4.07 -20.24 7.13
CA GLY A 65 5.14 -21.07 6.56
C GLY A 65 5.60 -20.63 5.17
N GLU A 66 4.88 -19.74 4.49
CA GLU A 66 5.37 -19.14 3.24
C GLU A 66 6.47 -18.11 3.51
N ILE A 67 7.43 -18.00 2.58
CA ILE A 67 8.49 -16.98 2.65
C ILE A 67 7.87 -15.61 2.37
N GLY A 68 8.06 -14.67 3.29
CA GLY A 68 7.60 -13.29 3.11
C GLY A 68 8.38 -12.57 2.00
N THR A 69 7.69 -12.20 0.92
CA THR A 69 8.27 -11.47 -0.22
C THR A 69 7.96 -9.98 -0.21
N SER A 70 6.88 -9.59 0.47
CA SER A 70 6.30 -8.24 0.40
C SER A 70 5.89 -7.74 1.77
N TRP A 71 5.90 -6.42 1.93
CA TRP A 71 5.30 -5.73 3.07
C TRP A 71 4.07 -4.94 2.61
N TYR A 72 3.04 -4.88 3.47
CA TYR A 72 1.74 -4.32 3.13
C TYR A 72 1.34 -3.22 4.12
N VAL A 73 0.61 -2.23 3.62
CA VAL A 73 -0.09 -1.22 4.43
C VAL A 73 -1.56 -1.22 4.03
N ILE A 74 -2.44 -1.41 5.02
CA ILE A 74 -3.88 -1.39 4.78
C ILE A 74 -4.32 0.07 4.69
N LEU A 75 -4.74 0.50 3.49
CA LEU A 75 -5.23 1.86 3.25
C LEU A 75 -6.69 2.02 3.71
N THR A 76 -7.50 0.99 3.49
CA THR A 76 -8.92 0.91 3.83
C THR A 76 -9.33 -0.55 4.07
N GLY A 77 -10.31 -0.78 4.94
CA GLY A 77 -10.78 -2.12 5.28
C GLY A 77 -10.04 -2.76 6.46
N SER A 78 -10.07 -4.08 6.53
CA SER A 78 -9.45 -4.86 7.61
C SER A 78 -9.03 -6.23 7.12
N VAL A 79 -7.98 -6.79 7.70
CA VAL A 79 -7.52 -8.16 7.44
C VAL A 79 -7.68 -9.01 8.70
N GLU A 80 -7.89 -10.31 8.50
CA GLU A 80 -7.91 -11.30 9.59
C GLU A 80 -6.56 -12.04 9.61
N VAL A 81 -5.92 -12.11 10.78
CA VAL A 81 -4.68 -12.86 10.96
C VAL A 81 -4.99 -14.18 11.66
N LYS A 82 -4.67 -15.30 11.00
CA LYS A 82 -4.87 -16.65 11.53
C LYS A 82 -3.53 -17.32 11.79
N VAL A 83 -3.41 -17.93 12.96
CA VAL A 83 -2.23 -18.72 13.35
C VAL A 83 -2.71 -20.12 13.69
N ASN A 84 -2.23 -21.11 12.94
CA ASN A 84 -2.42 -22.50 13.31
C ASN A 84 -1.42 -22.84 14.40
N GLN A 85 -1.91 -23.04 15.61
CA GLN A 85 -1.14 -23.68 16.66
C GLN A 85 -1.16 -25.18 16.39
N GLU A 86 -0.07 -25.74 15.88
CA GLU A 86 0.15 -27.18 15.97
C GLU A 86 0.22 -27.52 17.46
N LYS A 87 -0.66 -28.42 17.90
CA LYS A 87 -0.65 -28.98 19.26
C LYS A 87 0.41 -30.07 19.37
#